data_AF-A0A292RR84-F1
#
_entry.id   AF-A0A292RR84-F1
#
_cell.length_a   1.000
_cell.length_b   1.000
_cell.length_c   1.000
_cell.angle_alpha   90.00
_cell.angle_beta   90.00
_cell.angle_gamma   90.00
#
_symmetry.space_group_name_H-M   'P 1'
#
loop_
_entity.id
_entity.type
_entity.pdbx_description
1 polymer ?
#
loop_
_entity_poly.entity_id
_entity_poly.type
_entity_poly.pdbx_seq_one_letter_code
_entity_poly.pdbx_strand_id
1 'polypeptide(L)'
;MKKVLILLLLIFSSMAVFSSDLIIDSKTQTFSDKEKKIKLDGGVKVKLDNLTVESDRADVTIRRNNKLDTATFYDKPYAYEVNENKKREVKANILKVSLINKVVRAEGEAQSIITEGNTPIVVINADTQEYDINSSVMVCTGGVTMKYKDIDSYSDKAVIIADEKGGLRKIDLIGNARVKQAQNESEGHHFVYNPITEEMSVSGNTKTVALSDDGKKLTIHSDYQQYSKKQNSYIGSGHVKIWYDDYFAQGPKVSVFPDAETGKPNEVYFVGRSKIVQQDKDIIADKIKMTMNPKDFVAEGNVRTIIHNIDTKDEEDL
;
A
#
# COMPACT_ATOMS: atom_id res chain seq x y z
N MET A 1 40.22 -11.71 31.69
CA MET A 1 39.37 -10.57 32.12
C MET A 1 39.15 -9.66 30.91
N LYS A 2 37.95 -9.67 30.33
CA LYS A 2 37.61 -8.80 29.18
C LYS A 2 37.32 -7.40 29.71
N LYS A 3 38.11 -6.40 29.32
CA LYS A 3 37.86 -4.99 29.63
C LYS A 3 36.78 -4.50 28.66
N VAL A 4 35.57 -4.28 29.16
CA VAL A 4 34.52 -3.53 28.46
C VAL A 4 34.85 -2.06 28.66
N LEU A 5 35.18 -1.35 27.58
CA LEU A 5 35.42 0.09 27.61
C LEU A 5 34.07 0.79 27.36
N ILE A 6 33.38 1.16 28.44
CA ILE A 6 32.18 2.00 28.36
C ILE A 6 32.67 3.45 28.25
N LEU A 7 32.56 4.06 27.06
CA LEU A 7 32.87 5.47 26.88
C LEU A 7 31.60 6.31 27.11
N LEU A 8 31.46 6.85 28.32
CA LEU A 8 30.45 7.86 28.65
C LEU A 8 30.89 9.21 28.03
N LEU A 9 30.18 9.71 27.02
CA LEU A 9 30.48 11.01 26.41
C LEU A 9 29.70 12.11 27.17
N LEU A 10 30.35 12.75 28.14
CA LEU A 10 29.83 13.90 28.89
C LEU A 10 29.94 15.19 28.05
N ILE A 11 28.82 15.88 27.80
CA ILE A 11 28.82 17.27 27.31
C ILE A 11 27.89 18.12 28.19
N PHE A 12 28.45 19.11 28.87
CA PHE A 12 27.71 20.18 29.55
C PHE A 12 27.34 21.29 28.54
N SER A 13 26.05 21.63 28.44
CA SER A 13 25.56 23.02 28.50
C SER A 13 24.03 23.07 28.40
N SER A 14 23.46 23.96 29.20
CA SER A 14 22.06 24.14 29.55
C SER A 14 21.14 24.50 28.38
N MET A 15 20.17 23.65 28.10
CA MET A 15 18.74 23.94 27.92
C MET A 15 18.04 22.58 27.99
N ALA A 16 16.90 22.49 28.66
CA ALA A 16 16.14 21.25 28.79
C ALA A 16 15.61 20.80 27.42
N VAL A 17 16.45 20.05 26.70
CA VAL A 17 16.07 19.20 25.59
C VAL A 17 16.10 17.80 26.18
N PHE A 18 15.02 17.05 26.08
CA PHE A 18 15.07 15.62 26.34
C PHE A 18 16.02 15.00 25.32
N SER A 19 17.31 14.95 25.66
CA SER A 19 18.34 14.31 24.86
C SER A 19 18.25 12.84 25.20
N SER A 20 17.83 12.02 24.25
CA SER A 20 18.04 10.59 24.39
C SER A 20 19.52 10.27 24.30
N ASP A 21 19.96 9.36 25.16
CA ASP A 21 21.33 8.88 25.13
C ASP A 21 21.51 8.00 23.89
N LEU A 22 22.50 8.36 23.06
CA LEU A 22 22.98 7.49 22.00
C LEU A 22 23.97 6.50 22.62
N ILE A 23 23.62 5.21 22.62
CA ILE A 23 24.48 4.15 23.16
C ILE A 23 25.07 3.35 22.00
N ILE A 24 26.39 3.16 21.99
CA ILE A 24 27.12 2.44 20.93
C ILE A 24 28.01 1.38 21.57
N ASP A 25 27.70 0.11 21.30
CA ASP A 25 28.54 -1.04 21.63
C ASP A 25 29.29 -1.49 20.36
N SER A 26 30.58 -1.77 20.48
CA SER A 26 31.37 -2.43 19.43
C SER A 26 32.67 -3.01 20.02
N LYS A 27 33.31 -3.91 19.27
CA LYS A 27 34.62 -4.47 19.66
C LYS A 27 35.73 -3.42 19.56
N THR A 28 35.73 -2.62 18.49
CA THR A 28 36.69 -1.53 18.30
C THR A 28 36.01 -0.26 17.81
N GLN A 29 36.60 0.89 18.16
CA GLN A 29 36.15 2.21 17.76
C GLN A 29 37.38 3.06 17.41
N THR A 30 37.33 3.76 16.28
CA THR A 30 38.39 4.70 15.88
C THR A 30 37.78 6.03 15.46
N PHE A 31 38.33 7.13 15.97
CA PHE A 31 37.95 8.49 15.57
C PHE A 31 39.02 9.09 14.65
N SER A 32 38.60 9.64 13.52
CA SER A 32 39.45 10.36 12.59
C SER A 32 38.98 11.80 12.48
N ASP A 33 39.78 12.73 13.02
CA ASP A 33 39.48 14.17 12.92
C ASP A 33 39.56 14.68 11.47
N LYS A 34 40.47 14.10 10.68
CA LYS A 34 40.64 14.40 9.24
C LYS A 34 39.42 13.96 8.42
N GLU A 35 38.90 12.76 8.68
CA GLU A 35 37.73 12.23 7.97
C GLU A 35 36.41 12.70 8.58
N LYS A 36 36.44 13.31 9.78
CA LYS A 36 35.26 13.65 10.59
C LYS A 36 34.32 12.45 10.74
N LYS A 37 34.90 11.30 11.06
CA LYS A 37 34.22 10.01 11.17
C LYS A 37 34.66 9.20 12.38
N ILE A 38 33.71 8.44 12.94
CA ILE A 38 33.96 7.36 13.89
C ILE A 38 33.70 6.03 13.17
N LYS A 39 34.68 5.14 13.11
CA LYS A 39 34.52 3.79 12.54
C LYS A 39 34.35 2.79 13.67
N LEU A 40 33.32 1.97 13.56
CA LEU A 40 32.90 0.96 14.53
C LEU A 40 33.01 -0.41 13.87
N ASP A 41 33.72 -1.34 14.52
CA ASP A 41 33.95 -2.68 13.97
C ASP A 41 33.78 -3.76 15.05
N GLY A 42 33.14 -4.86 14.64
CA GLY A 42 32.95 -6.09 15.40
C GLY A 42 31.72 -6.04 16.31
N GLY A 43 30.60 -6.56 15.82
CA GLY A 43 29.35 -6.70 16.58
C GLY A 43 28.81 -5.35 17.04
N VAL A 44 28.66 -4.42 16.10
CA VAL A 44 28.18 -3.06 16.37
C VAL A 44 26.69 -3.11 16.74
N LYS A 45 26.35 -2.47 17.86
CA LYS A 45 24.98 -2.27 18.31
C LYS A 45 24.79 -0.83 18.74
N VAL A 46 23.87 -0.14 18.07
CA VAL A 46 23.54 1.27 18.35
C VAL A 46 22.10 1.34 18.85
N LYS A 47 21.88 2.06 19.95
CA LYS A 47 20.56 2.36 20.49
C LYS A 47 20.33 3.86 20.49
N LEU A 48 19.20 4.28 19.95
CA LEU A 48 18.71 5.66 19.93
C LEU A 48 17.21 5.63 20.23
N ASP A 49 16.78 6.23 21.34
CA ASP A 49 15.39 6.10 21.81
C ASP A 49 15.00 4.61 21.92
N ASN A 50 13.92 4.20 21.23
CA ASN A 50 13.44 2.83 21.14
C ASN A 50 14.03 2.05 19.94
N LEU A 51 14.80 2.72 19.09
CA LEU A 51 15.41 2.11 17.91
C LEU A 51 16.71 1.43 18.30
N THR A 52 16.82 0.14 17.99
CA THR A 52 18.08 -0.60 18.04
C THR A 52 18.52 -0.95 16.64
N VAL A 53 19.80 -0.75 16.32
CA VAL A 53 20.43 -1.14 15.06
C VAL A 53 21.64 -1.99 15.33
N GLU A 54 21.75 -3.12 14.64
CA GLU A 54 22.83 -4.10 14.76
C GLU A 54 23.49 -4.33 13.39
N SER A 55 24.82 -4.42 13.39
CA SER A 55 25.61 -4.74 12.19
C SER A 55 27.01 -5.23 12.56
N ASP A 56 27.74 -5.78 11.61
CA ASP A 56 29.16 -6.12 11.85
C ASP A 56 30.03 -4.87 11.92
N ARG A 57 29.71 -3.84 11.13
CA ARG A 57 30.45 -2.58 11.03
C ARG A 57 29.53 -1.39 10.81
N ALA A 58 29.95 -0.23 11.29
CA ALA A 58 29.26 1.03 11.03
C ALA A 58 30.20 2.25 11.07
N ASP A 59 29.85 3.28 10.32
CA ASP A 59 30.51 4.59 10.31
C ASP A 59 29.56 5.65 10.88
N VAL A 60 30.01 6.48 11.81
CA VAL A 60 29.29 7.67 12.26
C VAL A 60 29.97 8.92 11.70
N THR A 61 29.24 9.69 10.89
CA THR A 61 29.73 10.95 10.31
C THR A 61 29.48 12.11 11.28
N ILE A 62 30.38 13.09 11.30
CA ILE A 62 30.35 14.25 12.20
C ILE A 62 30.24 15.54 11.38
N ARG A 63 29.29 16.41 11.71
CA ARG A 63 29.13 17.73 11.06
C ARG A 63 30.12 18.76 11.61
N ARG A 64 30.16 19.93 10.94
CA ARG A 64 30.76 21.16 11.48
C ARG A 64 30.18 21.40 12.89
N ASN A 65 31.05 21.67 13.87
CA ASN A 65 30.75 21.79 15.32
C ASN A 65 30.77 20.48 16.13
N ASN A 66 31.42 19.42 15.63
CA ASN A 66 31.62 18.15 16.34
C ASN A 66 30.32 17.44 16.78
N LYS A 67 29.21 17.71 16.09
CA LYS A 67 27.93 17.03 16.31
C LYS A 67 27.83 15.79 15.42
N LEU A 68 27.36 14.68 16.00
CA LEU A 68 27.08 13.46 15.26
C LEU A 68 25.94 13.68 14.26
N ASP A 69 26.08 13.14 13.06
CA ASP A 69 25.17 13.37 11.94
C ASP A 69 24.37 12.11 11.58
N THR A 70 25.08 11.15 10.99
CA THR A 70 24.50 9.96 10.36
C THR A 70 25.34 8.76 10.74
N ALA A 71 24.69 7.73 11.27
CA ALA A 71 25.28 6.41 11.45
C ALA A 71 24.94 5.54 10.22
N THR A 72 25.94 5.01 9.53
CA THR A 72 25.80 4.14 8.36
C THR A 72 26.27 2.75 8.73
N PHE A 73 25.38 1.79 8.65
CA PHE A 73 25.60 0.39 9.00
C PHE A 73 25.71 -0.44 7.72
N TYR A 74 26.64 -1.38 7.71
CA TYR A 74 27.00 -2.18 6.54
C TYR A 74 26.80 -3.67 6.81
N ASP A 75 26.98 -4.48 5.76
CA ASP A 75 27.05 -5.95 5.85
C ASP A 75 25.75 -6.58 6.38
N LYS A 76 24.63 -6.24 5.72
CA LYS A 76 23.28 -6.71 6.06
C LYS A 76 22.80 -6.29 7.45
N PRO A 77 22.81 -4.99 7.77
CA PRO A 77 22.39 -4.50 9.07
C PRO A 77 20.90 -4.77 9.33
N TYR A 78 20.58 -4.81 10.61
CA TYR A 78 19.26 -5.10 11.13
C TYR A 78 18.85 -4.01 12.12
N ALA A 79 17.70 -3.37 11.90
CA ALA A 79 17.14 -2.44 12.86
C ALA A 79 15.77 -2.88 13.32
N TYR A 80 15.45 -2.61 14.59
CA TYR A 80 14.17 -2.93 15.16
C TYR A 80 13.73 -1.95 16.24
N GLU A 81 12.43 -1.81 16.37
CA GLU A 81 11.74 -1.08 17.43
C GLU A 81 10.68 -2.01 18.04
N VAL A 82 10.58 -2.01 19.37
CA VAL A 82 9.56 -2.78 20.09
C VAL A 82 8.70 -1.79 20.87
N ASN A 83 7.39 -1.83 20.60
CA ASN A 83 6.40 -1.05 21.33
C ASN A 83 5.27 -1.98 21.77
N GLU A 84 5.17 -2.23 23.07
CA GLU A 84 4.24 -3.18 23.67
C GLU A 84 4.27 -4.57 22.98
N ASN A 85 3.18 -4.95 22.32
CA ASN A 85 3.03 -6.22 21.60
C ASN A 85 3.46 -6.15 20.13
N LYS A 86 3.87 -4.97 19.63
CA LYS A 86 4.26 -4.77 18.24
C LYS A 86 5.77 -4.62 18.10
N LYS A 87 6.31 -5.28 17.09
CA LYS A 87 7.71 -5.16 16.69
C LYS A 87 7.79 -4.69 15.25
N ARG A 88 8.55 -3.63 15.01
CA ARG A 88 8.91 -3.18 13.66
C ARG A 88 10.36 -3.56 13.41
N GLU A 89 10.62 -4.14 12.26
CA GLU A 89 11.94 -4.59 11.85
C GLU A 89 12.25 -4.07 10.45
N VAL A 90 13.50 -3.69 10.20
CA VAL A 90 14.00 -3.39 8.86
C VAL A 90 15.35 -4.04 8.63
N LYS A 91 15.51 -4.63 7.44
CA LYS A 91 16.74 -5.26 6.94
C LYS A 91 17.05 -4.70 5.56
N ALA A 92 18.32 -4.53 5.25
CA ALA A 92 18.81 -4.10 3.94
C ALA A 92 20.31 -4.39 3.83
N ASN A 93 20.93 -4.09 2.70
CA ASN A 93 22.39 -4.14 2.54
C ASN A 93 23.09 -3.00 3.30
N ILE A 94 22.46 -1.83 3.35
CA ILE A 94 22.93 -0.65 4.06
C ILE A 94 21.77 -0.01 4.83
N LEU A 95 22.00 0.38 6.08
CA LEU A 95 21.10 1.22 6.86
C LEU A 95 21.80 2.53 7.21
N LYS A 96 21.13 3.66 6.98
CA LYS A 96 21.58 5.01 7.36
C LYS A 96 20.59 5.58 8.35
N VAL A 97 21.07 5.99 9.52
CA VAL A 97 20.26 6.60 10.56
C VAL A 97 20.74 8.03 10.76
N SER A 98 19.91 9.01 10.39
CA SER A 98 20.14 10.40 10.75
C SER A 98 19.83 10.60 12.23
N LEU A 99 20.86 10.89 13.02
CA LEU A 99 20.79 11.05 14.47
C LEU A 99 20.12 12.37 14.86
N ILE A 100 20.14 13.37 13.97
CA ILE A 100 19.52 14.68 14.18
C ILE A 100 18.08 14.69 13.65
N ASN A 101 17.89 14.27 12.39
CA ASN A 101 16.58 14.37 11.75
C ASN A 101 15.66 13.19 12.09
N LYS A 102 16.19 12.15 12.76
CA LYS A 102 15.47 10.92 13.11
C LYS A 102 14.86 10.23 11.88
N VAL A 103 15.67 10.10 10.83
CA VAL A 103 15.30 9.41 9.58
C VAL A 103 16.13 8.14 9.44
N VAL A 104 15.46 7.02 9.16
CA VAL A 104 16.09 5.73 8.88
C VAL A 104 15.93 5.43 7.39
N ARG A 105 17.04 5.20 6.70
CA ARG A 105 17.06 4.87 5.27
C ARG A 105 17.73 3.52 5.04
N ALA A 106 16.99 2.61 4.44
CA ALA A 106 17.39 1.27 4.06
C ALA A 106 17.64 1.21 2.56
N GLU A 107 18.80 0.70 2.14
CA GLU A 107 19.23 0.66 0.74
C GLU A 107 19.71 -0.75 0.36
N GLY A 108 19.20 -1.26 -0.77
CA GLY A 108 19.55 -2.55 -1.33
C GLY A 108 18.81 -3.69 -0.63
N GLU A 109 17.90 -4.35 -1.35
CA GLU A 109 17.06 -5.44 -0.82
C GLU A 109 16.36 -5.06 0.50
N ALA A 110 15.81 -3.84 0.55
CA ALA A 110 15.20 -3.33 1.77
C ALA A 110 13.87 -4.06 2.06
N GLN A 111 13.76 -4.61 3.27
CA GLN A 111 12.58 -5.29 3.77
C GLN A 111 12.18 -4.72 5.13
N SER A 112 10.93 -4.28 5.24
CA SER A 112 10.31 -3.92 6.53
C SER A 112 9.26 -4.95 6.92
N ILE A 113 9.23 -5.32 8.19
CA ILE A 113 8.23 -6.22 8.77
C ILE A 113 7.63 -5.56 10.00
N ILE A 114 6.30 -5.57 10.10
CA ILE A 114 5.59 -5.24 11.34
C ILE A 114 4.92 -6.51 11.83
N THR A 115 5.22 -6.88 13.06
CA THR A 115 4.72 -8.08 13.74
C THR A 115 3.85 -7.65 14.93
N GLU A 116 2.71 -8.31 15.11
CA GLU A 116 1.89 -8.20 16.30
C GLU A 116 1.94 -9.55 17.04
N GLY A 117 2.51 -9.56 18.24
CA GLY A 117 2.95 -10.78 18.92
C GLY A 117 4.00 -11.52 18.08
N ASN A 118 3.64 -12.72 17.61
CA ASN A 118 4.49 -13.53 16.72
C ASN A 118 3.99 -13.55 15.26
N THR A 119 2.95 -12.79 14.94
CA THR A 119 2.30 -12.83 13.62
C THR A 119 2.70 -11.60 12.79
N PRO A 120 3.32 -11.79 11.61
CA PRO A 120 3.60 -10.66 10.72
C PRO A 120 2.27 -10.13 10.16
N ILE A 121 2.00 -8.85 10.38
CA ILE A 121 0.80 -8.16 9.88
C ILE A 121 1.10 -7.36 8.61
N VAL A 122 2.34 -6.89 8.46
CA VAL A 122 2.82 -6.12 7.29
C VAL A 122 4.19 -6.64 6.90
N VAL A 123 4.40 -6.89 5.61
CA VAL A 123 5.72 -7.14 5.00
C VAL A 123 5.84 -6.26 3.77
N ILE A 124 6.90 -5.46 3.68
CA ILE A 124 7.16 -4.56 2.55
C ILE A 124 8.57 -4.81 2.04
N ASN A 125 8.71 -5.08 0.75
CA ASN A 125 10.01 -5.17 0.07
C ASN A 125 10.12 -4.05 -0.97
N ALA A 126 11.30 -3.45 -1.08
CA ALA A 126 11.63 -2.42 -2.08
C ALA A 126 13.15 -2.30 -2.27
N ASP A 127 13.59 -1.60 -3.31
CA ASP A 127 15.01 -1.28 -3.49
C ASP A 127 15.50 -0.33 -2.39
N THR A 128 14.66 0.64 -2.03
CA THR A 128 14.93 1.63 -0.98
C THR A 128 13.71 1.87 -0.12
N GLN A 129 13.93 2.07 1.17
CA GLN A 129 12.89 2.48 2.13
C GLN A 129 13.43 3.59 3.01
N GLU A 130 12.67 4.66 3.19
CA GLU A 130 13.01 5.79 4.05
C GLU A 130 11.86 6.01 5.04
N TYR A 131 12.17 5.98 6.33
CA TYR A 131 11.21 6.17 7.42
C TYR A 131 11.60 7.39 8.24
N ASP A 132 10.70 8.38 8.26
CA ASP A 132 10.80 9.54 9.13
C ASP A 132 10.07 9.24 10.44
N ILE A 133 10.82 9.17 11.54
CA ILE A 133 10.29 8.78 12.86
C ILE A 133 9.36 9.87 13.41
N ASN A 134 9.63 11.15 13.13
CA ASN A 134 8.84 12.26 13.69
C ASN A 134 7.45 12.34 13.07
N SER A 135 7.35 12.11 11.76
CA SER A 135 6.10 12.15 11.01
C SER A 135 5.41 10.78 10.87
N SER A 136 6.09 9.70 11.27
CA SER A 136 5.63 8.31 11.08
C SER A 136 5.32 7.96 9.61
N VAL A 137 6.05 8.57 8.67
CA VAL A 137 5.90 8.37 7.23
C VAL A 137 7.03 7.50 6.71
N MET A 138 6.66 6.44 5.98
CA MET A 138 7.57 5.57 5.24
C MET A 138 7.38 5.78 3.74
N VAL A 139 8.48 5.97 3.01
CA VAL A 139 8.51 6.04 1.55
C VAL A 139 9.33 4.87 1.04
N CYS A 140 8.72 4.02 0.21
CA CYS A 140 9.36 2.88 -0.43
C CYS A 140 9.48 3.16 -1.93
N THR A 141 10.60 2.84 -2.56
CA THR A 141 10.81 3.09 -3.99
C THR A 141 11.62 1.98 -4.62
N GLY A 142 11.26 1.62 -5.85
CA GLY A 142 11.90 0.58 -6.63
C GLY A 142 11.24 -0.78 -6.38
N GLY A 143 10.37 -1.19 -7.30
CA GLY A 143 9.69 -2.49 -7.29
C GLY A 143 9.05 -2.84 -5.94
N VAL A 144 8.16 -1.98 -5.44
CA VAL A 144 7.58 -2.14 -4.11
C VAL A 144 6.57 -3.27 -4.12
N THR A 145 6.80 -4.30 -3.30
CA THR A 145 5.80 -5.33 -2.99
C THR A 145 5.39 -5.21 -1.53
N MET A 146 4.10 -5.36 -1.24
CA MET A 146 3.61 -5.34 0.12
C MET A 146 2.53 -6.38 0.34
N LYS A 147 2.65 -7.11 1.44
CA LYS A 147 1.61 -7.95 2.02
C LYS A 147 1.10 -7.31 3.30
N TYR A 148 -0.16 -6.92 3.32
CA TYR A 148 -0.84 -6.38 4.50
C TYR A 148 -2.10 -7.19 4.77
N LYS A 149 -2.07 -8.02 5.83
CA LYS A 149 -3.16 -8.98 6.12
C LYS A 149 -3.50 -9.83 4.89
N ASP A 150 -4.72 -9.68 4.36
CA ASP A 150 -5.29 -10.37 3.19
C ASP A 150 -5.03 -9.65 1.85
N ILE A 151 -4.26 -8.57 1.86
CA ILE A 151 -3.98 -7.73 0.70
C ILE A 151 -2.54 -7.94 0.25
N ASP A 152 -2.37 -8.41 -0.98
CA ASP A 152 -1.08 -8.45 -1.68
C ASP A 152 -1.05 -7.30 -2.71
N SER A 153 0.07 -6.60 -2.81
CA SER A 153 0.18 -5.43 -3.70
C SER A 153 1.55 -5.23 -4.32
N TYR A 154 1.56 -4.53 -5.44
CA TYR A 154 2.75 -4.11 -6.18
C TYR A 154 2.61 -2.66 -6.64
N SER A 155 3.71 -1.89 -6.66
CA SER A 155 3.80 -0.55 -7.26
C SER A 155 5.25 -0.12 -7.47
N ASP A 156 5.47 0.97 -8.21
CA ASP A 156 6.81 1.55 -8.38
C ASP A 156 7.27 2.29 -7.10
N LYS A 157 6.31 2.89 -6.39
CA LYS A 157 6.52 3.64 -5.14
C LYS A 157 5.35 3.43 -4.19
N ALA A 158 5.64 3.34 -2.90
CA ALA A 158 4.61 3.40 -1.86
C ALA A 158 4.91 4.48 -0.83
N VAL A 159 3.87 5.14 -0.33
CA VAL A 159 3.92 6.02 0.85
C VAL A 159 2.97 5.45 1.90
N ILE A 160 3.53 5.10 3.05
CA ILE A 160 2.81 4.46 4.14
C ILE A 160 2.88 5.37 5.35
N ILE A 161 1.73 5.61 5.97
CA ILE A 161 1.64 6.45 7.16
C ILE A 161 1.17 5.57 8.31
N ALA A 162 1.96 5.51 9.37
CA ALA A 162 1.60 4.81 10.60
C ALA A 162 0.86 5.73 11.58
N ASP A 163 0.15 5.13 12.53
CA ASP A 163 -0.37 5.80 13.72
C ASP A 163 0.63 5.70 14.89
N GLU A 164 0.37 6.45 15.98
CA GLU A 164 1.23 6.49 17.18
C GLU A 164 1.38 5.13 17.87
N LYS A 165 0.44 4.20 17.65
CA LYS A 165 0.43 2.84 18.20
C LYS A 165 1.03 1.83 17.21
N GLY A 166 1.72 2.30 16.17
CA GLY A 166 2.36 1.47 15.15
C GLY A 166 1.41 0.75 14.20
N GLY A 167 0.11 1.04 14.23
CA GLY A 167 -0.86 0.62 13.21
C GLY A 167 -0.67 1.41 11.90
N LEU A 168 -1.33 0.97 10.82
CA LEU A 168 -1.30 1.68 9.54
C LEU A 168 -2.54 2.58 9.40
N ARG A 169 -2.31 3.85 9.07
CA ARG A 169 -3.35 4.85 8.84
C ARG A 169 -3.63 5.09 7.35
N LYS A 170 -2.60 4.97 6.51
CA LYS A 170 -2.72 5.16 5.06
C LYS A 170 -1.68 4.32 4.32
N ILE A 171 -2.09 3.73 3.21
CA ILE A 171 -1.21 3.11 2.22
C ILE A 171 -1.51 3.80 0.89
N ASP A 172 -0.48 4.33 0.24
CA ASP A 172 -0.57 5.09 -0.99
C ASP A 172 0.41 4.48 -2.00
N LEU A 173 -0.09 3.76 -3.01
CA LEU A 173 0.69 3.06 -4.01
C LEU A 173 0.65 3.84 -5.33
N ILE A 174 1.81 4.12 -5.89
CA ILE A 174 1.99 5.04 -7.02
C ILE A 174 2.83 4.35 -8.10
N GLY A 175 2.33 4.39 -9.34
CA GLY A 175 2.97 3.79 -10.50
C GLY A 175 2.70 2.29 -10.60
N ASN A 176 2.09 1.89 -11.72
CA ASN A 176 1.76 0.49 -12.06
C ASN A 176 1.14 -0.29 -10.87
N ALA A 177 0.26 0.35 -10.12
CA ALA A 177 -0.27 -0.19 -8.88
C ALA A 177 -1.20 -1.36 -9.17
N ARG A 178 -0.96 -2.48 -8.47
CA ARG A 178 -1.79 -3.69 -8.52
C ARG A 178 -2.09 -4.12 -7.11
N VAL A 179 -3.34 -4.45 -6.85
CA VAL A 179 -3.82 -4.91 -5.56
C VAL A 179 -4.64 -6.16 -5.76
N LYS A 180 -4.31 -7.20 -5.00
CA LYS A 180 -5.04 -8.46 -4.95
C LYS A 180 -5.56 -8.66 -3.53
N GLN A 181 -6.85 -8.95 -3.43
CA GLN A 181 -7.50 -9.28 -2.18
C GLN A 181 -8.39 -10.50 -2.39
N ALA A 182 -8.04 -11.61 -1.76
CA ALA A 182 -8.65 -12.91 -2.01
C ALA A 182 -8.71 -13.24 -3.52
N GLN A 183 -9.91 -13.25 -4.12
CA GLN A 183 -10.12 -13.53 -5.54
C GLN A 183 -10.29 -12.28 -6.41
N ASN A 184 -10.28 -11.09 -5.80
CA ASN A 184 -10.48 -9.83 -6.48
C ASN A 184 -9.13 -9.20 -6.82
N GLU A 185 -9.03 -8.64 -8.02
CA GLU A 185 -7.82 -8.00 -8.52
C GLU A 185 -8.16 -6.61 -9.07
N SER A 186 -7.40 -5.61 -8.66
CA SER A 186 -7.54 -4.23 -9.10
C SER A 186 -6.20 -3.66 -9.58
N GLU A 187 -6.22 -2.91 -10.67
CA GLU A 187 -5.06 -2.24 -11.24
C GLU A 187 -5.36 -0.77 -11.58
N GLY A 188 -4.34 0.08 -11.50
CA GLY A 188 -4.40 1.50 -11.88
C GLY A 188 -3.06 2.23 -11.66
N HIS A 189 -3.02 3.53 -11.96
CA HIS A 189 -1.79 4.32 -11.75
C HIS A 189 -1.58 4.74 -10.30
N HIS A 190 -2.65 4.98 -9.55
CA HIS A 190 -2.58 5.46 -8.17
C HIS A 190 -3.66 4.79 -7.33
N PHE A 191 -3.23 4.15 -6.24
CA PHE A 191 -4.09 3.41 -5.33
C PHE A 191 -3.93 3.97 -3.91
N VAL A 192 -5.03 4.24 -3.21
CA VAL A 192 -5.01 4.70 -1.82
C VAL A 192 -5.92 3.79 -1.00
N TYR A 193 -5.38 3.26 0.09
CA TYR A 193 -6.13 2.50 1.08
C TYR A 193 -6.04 3.16 2.45
N ASN A 194 -7.20 3.27 3.11
CA ASN A 194 -7.31 3.68 4.50
C ASN A 194 -7.68 2.45 5.35
N PRO A 195 -6.75 1.89 6.12
CA PRO A 195 -7.02 0.70 6.95
C PRO A 195 -8.01 0.92 8.10
N ILE A 196 -8.31 2.17 8.48
CA ILE A 196 -9.25 2.48 9.57
C ILE A 196 -10.69 2.47 9.04
N THR A 197 -10.92 3.09 7.88
CA THR A 197 -12.23 3.09 7.25
C THR A 197 -12.48 1.84 6.42
N GLU A 198 -11.42 1.15 6.03
CA GLU A 198 -11.39 0.03 5.08
C GLU A 198 -11.89 0.42 3.68
N GLU A 199 -11.57 1.65 3.29
CA GLU A 199 -11.92 2.23 1.99
C GLU A 199 -10.70 2.26 1.08
N MET A 200 -10.88 1.80 -0.16
CA MET A 200 -9.89 1.81 -1.22
C MET A 200 -10.34 2.74 -2.34
N SER A 201 -9.40 3.47 -2.93
CA SER A 201 -9.64 4.23 -4.15
C SER A 201 -8.52 4.03 -5.15
N VAL A 202 -8.88 3.90 -6.41
CA VAL A 202 -7.96 3.67 -7.52
C VAL A 202 -8.22 4.72 -8.59
N SER A 203 -7.17 5.25 -9.21
CA SER A 203 -7.29 6.22 -10.30
C SER A 203 -6.28 5.95 -11.42
N GLY A 204 -6.64 6.42 -12.62
CA GLY A 204 -5.83 6.33 -13.81
C GLY A 204 -5.99 4.99 -14.51
N ASN A 205 -6.94 4.93 -15.45
CA ASN A 205 -7.27 3.75 -16.27
C ASN A 205 -7.47 2.48 -15.44
N THR A 206 -8.38 2.58 -14.49
CA THR A 206 -8.60 1.52 -13.51
C THR A 206 -9.29 0.31 -14.13
N LYS A 207 -8.94 -0.87 -13.62
CA LYS A 207 -9.64 -2.12 -13.90
C LYS A 207 -9.77 -2.90 -12.60
N THR A 208 -10.96 -3.41 -12.34
CA THR A 208 -11.23 -4.35 -11.26
C THR A 208 -11.89 -5.60 -11.82
N VAL A 209 -11.46 -6.76 -11.34
CA VAL A 209 -12.07 -8.06 -11.60
C VAL A 209 -12.55 -8.61 -10.26
N ALA A 210 -13.85 -8.88 -10.16
CA ALA A 210 -14.49 -9.48 -9.00
C ALA A 210 -15.26 -10.76 -9.42
N LEU A 211 -15.48 -11.67 -8.46
CA LEU A 211 -16.24 -12.90 -8.69
C LEU A 211 -17.67 -12.79 -8.15
N SER A 212 -18.65 -13.15 -8.98
CA SER A 212 -20.05 -13.34 -8.59
C SER A 212 -20.29 -14.69 -7.93
N ASP A 213 -21.54 -14.95 -7.54
CA ASP A 213 -21.94 -16.18 -6.84
C ASP A 213 -21.79 -17.45 -7.65
N ASP A 214 -22.13 -17.37 -8.92
CA ASP A 214 -21.95 -18.45 -9.90
C ASP A 214 -20.49 -18.62 -10.35
N GLY A 215 -19.56 -17.86 -9.78
CA GLY A 215 -18.13 -17.91 -10.10
C GLY A 215 -17.75 -17.19 -11.39
N LYS A 216 -18.69 -16.49 -12.05
CA LYS A 216 -18.40 -15.66 -13.22
C LYS A 216 -17.63 -14.41 -12.81
N LYS A 217 -16.92 -13.84 -13.78
CA LYS A 217 -16.11 -12.63 -13.59
C LYS A 217 -16.93 -11.40 -13.94
N LEU A 218 -17.06 -10.49 -12.98
CA LEU A 218 -17.43 -9.11 -13.21
C LEU A 218 -16.16 -8.30 -13.46
N THR A 219 -16.04 -7.67 -14.64
CA THR A 219 -14.94 -6.76 -14.94
C THR A 219 -15.44 -5.33 -15.01
N ILE A 220 -14.83 -4.41 -14.27
CA ILE A 220 -15.18 -2.99 -14.20
C ILE A 220 -13.97 -2.17 -14.66
N HIS A 221 -14.12 -1.39 -15.72
CA HIS A 221 -13.17 -0.39 -16.17
C HIS A 221 -13.72 1.01 -15.96
N SER A 222 -12.89 1.95 -15.52
CA SER A 222 -13.23 3.37 -15.40
C SER A 222 -12.01 4.25 -15.16
N ASP A 223 -12.18 5.57 -15.15
CA ASP A 223 -11.10 6.52 -14.84
C ASP A 223 -10.73 6.51 -13.36
N TYR A 224 -11.74 6.29 -12.51
CA TYR A 224 -11.65 6.23 -11.05
C TYR A 224 -12.56 5.13 -10.49
N GLN A 225 -12.11 4.47 -9.43
CA GLN A 225 -12.88 3.49 -8.67
C GLN A 225 -12.73 3.70 -7.16
N GLN A 226 -13.79 3.40 -6.43
CA GLN A 226 -13.78 3.23 -4.98
C GLN A 226 -14.30 1.85 -4.63
N TYR A 227 -13.75 1.28 -3.57
CA TYR A 227 -14.21 0.03 -2.99
C TYR A 227 -14.32 0.18 -1.46
N SER A 228 -15.50 -0.14 -0.93
CA SER A 228 -15.74 -0.19 0.51
C SER A 228 -15.71 -1.64 0.97
N LYS A 229 -14.73 -2.03 1.79
CA LYS A 229 -14.65 -3.40 2.33
C LYS A 229 -15.84 -3.71 3.24
N LYS A 230 -16.30 -2.72 4.01
CA LYS A 230 -17.42 -2.87 4.95
C LYS A 230 -18.75 -3.14 4.25
N GLN A 231 -18.97 -2.46 3.12
CA GLN A 231 -20.20 -2.62 2.32
C GLN A 231 -20.04 -3.64 1.19
N ASN A 232 -18.83 -4.15 0.99
CA ASN A 232 -18.40 -4.91 -0.18
C ASN A 232 -18.92 -4.35 -1.52
N SER A 233 -18.89 -3.02 -1.65
CA SER A 233 -19.47 -2.28 -2.77
C SER A 233 -18.39 -1.57 -3.58
N TYR A 234 -18.65 -1.41 -4.88
CA TYR A 234 -17.76 -0.70 -5.80
C TYR A 234 -18.46 0.52 -6.37
N ILE A 235 -17.73 1.60 -6.58
CA ILE A 235 -18.20 2.77 -7.32
C ILE A 235 -17.19 3.03 -8.42
N GLY A 236 -17.65 3.10 -9.67
CA GLY A 236 -16.84 3.49 -10.81
C GLY A 236 -17.33 4.81 -11.39
N SER A 237 -16.42 5.68 -11.81
CA SER A 237 -16.76 6.95 -12.46
C SER A 237 -15.79 7.31 -13.56
N GLY A 238 -16.31 7.91 -14.62
CA GLY A 238 -15.55 8.30 -15.81
C GLY A 238 -15.36 7.11 -16.75
N HIS A 239 -15.87 7.24 -17.98
CA HIS A 239 -15.77 6.23 -19.06
C HIS A 239 -16.00 4.78 -18.59
N VAL A 240 -17.03 4.58 -17.76
CA VAL A 240 -17.28 3.29 -17.14
C VAL A 240 -17.66 2.27 -18.20
N LYS A 241 -17.04 1.10 -18.13
CA LYS A 241 -17.40 -0.08 -18.91
C LYS A 241 -17.44 -1.30 -17.99
N ILE A 242 -18.48 -2.10 -18.11
CA ILE A 242 -18.66 -3.34 -17.36
C ILE A 242 -18.87 -4.50 -18.33
N TRP A 243 -18.24 -5.62 -18.01
CA TRP A 243 -18.47 -6.91 -18.65
C TRP A 243 -18.90 -7.91 -17.60
N TYR A 244 -19.99 -8.62 -17.89
CA TYR A 244 -20.47 -9.75 -17.10
C TYR A 244 -21.20 -10.73 -18.01
N ASP A 245 -20.69 -11.95 -18.15
CA ASP A 245 -21.27 -12.97 -19.04
C ASP A 245 -21.37 -12.46 -20.51
N ASP A 246 -22.57 -12.34 -21.05
CA ASP A 246 -22.88 -11.78 -22.38
C ASP A 246 -23.23 -10.29 -22.33
N TYR A 247 -23.29 -9.66 -21.14
CA TYR A 247 -23.58 -8.25 -21.01
C TYR A 247 -22.32 -7.40 -21.15
N PHE A 248 -22.44 -6.38 -21.99
CA PHE A 248 -21.54 -5.24 -22.00
C PHE A 248 -22.35 -3.98 -21.68
N ALA A 249 -21.94 -3.24 -20.65
CA ALA A 249 -22.60 -2.01 -20.25
C ALA A 249 -21.59 -0.87 -20.18
N GLN A 250 -22.01 0.34 -20.56
CA GLN A 250 -21.18 1.53 -20.48
C GLN A 250 -21.97 2.75 -20.02
N GLY A 251 -21.32 3.65 -19.29
CA GLY A 251 -21.97 4.85 -18.77
C GLY A 251 -20.98 5.79 -18.06
N PRO A 252 -21.46 6.92 -17.53
CA PRO A 252 -20.60 7.88 -16.86
C PRO A 252 -20.29 7.49 -15.40
N LYS A 253 -21.19 6.77 -14.73
CA LYS A 253 -21.05 6.34 -13.34
C LYS A 253 -21.76 5.01 -13.10
N VAL A 254 -21.16 4.18 -12.25
CA VAL A 254 -21.75 2.92 -11.78
C VAL A 254 -21.56 2.73 -10.29
N SER A 255 -22.50 2.05 -9.65
CA SER A 255 -22.35 1.46 -8.33
C SER A 255 -22.65 -0.04 -8.40
N VAL A 256 -21.83 -0.86 -7.78
CA VAL A 256 -22.01 -2.31 -7.68
C VAL A 256 -22.21 -2.67 -6.21
N PHE A 257 -23.27 -3.41 -5.92
CA PHE A 257 -23.61 -3.85 -4.58
C PHE A 257 -23.58 -5.37 -4.48
N PRO A 258 -23.21 -5.89 -3.30
CA PRO A 258 -23.21 -7.32 -3.08
C PRO A 258 -24.63 -7.86 -2.86
N ASP A 259 -24.79 -9.16 -3.06
CA ASP A 259 -25.88 -9.92 -2.49
C ASP A 259 -25.77 -9.96 -0.96
N ALA A 260 -26.91 -9.89 -0.27
CA ALA A 260 -26.94 -9.81 1.20
C ALA A 260 -26.57 -11.13 1.88
N GLU A 261 -26.78 -12.28 1.23
CA GLU A 261 -26.50 -13.59 1.81
C GLU A 261 -25.05 -14.03 1.53
N THR A 262 -24.59 -13.86 0.29
CA THR A 262 -23.27 -14.35 -0.14
C THR A 262 -22.16 -13.32 0.01
N GLY A 263 -22.54 -12.03 0.05
CA GLY A 263 -21.62 -10.92 0.02
C GLY A 263 -20.96 -10.69 -1.33
N LYS A 264 -21.27 -11.42 -2.41
CA LYS A 264 -20.60 -11.23 -3.71
C LYS A 264 -21.37 -10.25 -4.61
N PRO A 265 -20.74 -9.60 -5.60
CA PRO A 265 -21.41 -8.68 -6.51
C PRO A 265 -22.66 -9.29 -7.15
N ASN A 266 -23.79 -8.58 -7.06
CA ASN A 266 -25.07 -9.02 -7.65
C ASN A 266 -25.82 -7.88 -8.35
N GLU A 267 -25.88 -6.69 -7.76
CA GLU A 267 -26.61 -5.57 -8.35
C GLU A 267 -25.65 -4.51 -8.93
N VAL A 268 -25.93 -4.06 -10.15
CA VAL A 268 -25.15 -3.02 -10.86
C VAL A 268 -26.08 -1.87 -11.24
N TYR A 269 -25.78 -0.67 -10.76
CA TYR A 269 -26.58 0.53 -10.98
C TYR A 269 -25.79 1.56 -11.77
N PHE A 270 -26.19 1.77 -13.02
CA PHE A 270 -25.72 2.86 -13.84
C PHE A 270 -26.58 4.11 -13.60
N VAL A 271 -25.90 5.26 -13.47
CA VAL A 271 -26.54 6.57 -13.37
C VAL A 271 -25.94 7.52 -14.39
N GLY A 272 -26.81 8.24 -15.10
CA GLY A 272 -26.48 9.05 -16.26
C GLY A 272 -26.68 8.25 -17.55
N ARG A 273 -26.67 8.94 -18.69
CA ARG A 273 -26.97 8.35 -19.99
C ARG A 273 -26.06 7.15 -20.28
N SER A 274 -26.62 5.96 -20.17
CA SER A 274 -25.90 4.68 -20.19
C SER A 274 -26.45 3.77 -21.27
N LYS A 275 -25.63 2.83 -21.74
CA LYS A 275 -25.96 1.86 -22.78
C LYS A 275 -25.64 0.45 -22.28
N ILE A 276 -26.60 -0.46 -22.37
CA ILE A 276 -26.38 -1.91 -22.32
C ILE A 276 -26.40 -2.45 -23.74
N VAL A 277 -25.48 -3.36 -24.03
CA VAL A 277 -25.44 -4.21 -25.21
C VAL A 277 -25.63 -5.64 -24.72
N GLN A 278 -26.67 -6.29 -25.23
CA GLN A 278 -26.95 -7.70 -25.01
C GLN A 278 -27.26 -8.34 -26.36
N GLN A 279 -26.36 -9.20 -26.84
CA GLN A 279 -26.52 -9.89 -28.13
C GLN A 279 -26.82 -8.92 -29.29
N ASP A 280 -28.06 -8.94 -29.80
CA ASP A 280 -28.60 -8.14 -30.91
C ASP A 280 -29.27 -6.84 -30.45
N LYS A 281 -29.26 -6.53 -29.14
CA LYS A 281 -30.04 -5.42 -28.57
C LYS A 281 -29.14 -4.40 -27.90
N ASP A 282 -29.42 -3.14 -28.20
CA ASP A 282 -28.90 -1.99 -27.47
C ASP A 282 -30.03 -1.33 -26.66
N ILE A 283 -29.83 -1.15 -25.36
CA ILE A 283 -30.74 -0.42 -24.48
C ILE A 283 -30.03 0.82 -23.96
N ILE A 284 -30.60 2.01 -24.18
CA ILE A 284 -30.04 3.29 -23.73
C ILE A 284 -31.03 3.98 -22.80
N ALA A 285 -30.62 4.31 -21.59
CA ALA A 285 -31.47 4.96 -20.58
C ALA A 285 -30.67 5.88 -19.65
N ASP A 286 -31.36 6.68 -18.84
CA ASP A 286 -30.73 7.60 -17.89
C ASP A 286 -30.34 6.91 -16.58
N LYS A 287 -31.02 5.82 -16.25
CA LYS A 287 -30.68 4.90 -15.17
C LYS A 287 -30.87 3.48 -15.66
N ILE A 288 -29.95 2.60 -15.28
CA ILE A 288 -30.09 1.18 -15.54
C ILE A 288 -29.69 0.40 -14.29
N LYS A 289 -30.59 -0.43 -13.77
CA LYS A 289 -30.31 -1.42 -12.74
C LYS A 289 -30.17 -2.78 -13.43
N MET A 290 -29.07 -3.48 -13.22
CA MET A 290 -28.88 -4.86 -13.62
C MET A 290 -28.76 -5.73 -12.37
N THR A 291 -29.33 -6.93 -12.42
CA THR A 291 -29.16 -7.98 -11.42
C THR A 291 -28.47 -9.16 -12.09
N MET A 292 -27.44 -9.71 -11.44
CA MET A 292 -26.65 -10.82 -11.99
C MET A 292 -27.33 -12.17 -11.77
N ASN A 293 -27.96 -12.37 -10.61
CA ASN A 293 -28.67 -13.59 -10.26
C ASN A 293 -29.96 -13.32 -9.44
N PRO A 294 -31.16 -13.63 -9.97
CA PRO A 294 -31.42 -14.00 -11.35
C PRO A 294 -31.05 -12.86 -12.29
N LYS A 295 -30.64 -13.22 -13.51
CA LYS A 295 -30.18 -12.28 -14.52
C LYS A 295 -31.35 -11.43 -15.03
N ASP A 296 -31.36 -10.15 -14.72
CA ASP A 296 -32.44 -9.22 -15.09
C ASP A 296 -31.93 -7.78 -15.23
N PHE A 297 -32.68 -6.89 -15.88
CA PHE A 297 -32.39 -5.46 -15.87
C PHE A 297 -33.65 -4.59 -15.97
N VAL A 298 -33.59 -3.40 -15.36
CA VAL A 298 -34.60 -2.35 -15.43
C VAL A 298 -33.96 -1.07 -15.93
N ALA A 299 -34.55 -0.47 -16.97
CA ALA A 299 -34.09 0.77 -17.57
C ALA A 299 -35.13 1.87 -17.37
N GLU A 300 -34.71 3.05 -16.90
CA GLU A 300 -35.60 4.15 -16.56
C GLU A 300 -35.09 5.48 -17.12
N GLY A 301 -36.01 6.34 -17.57
CA GLY A 301 -35.71 7.67 -18.09
C GLY A 301 -35.18 7.66 -19.53
N ASN A 302 -35.90 8.33 -20.43
CA ASN A 302 -35.54 8.51 -21.84
C ASN A 302 -35.08 7.19 -22.52
N VAL A 303 -35.77 6.09 -22.23
CA VAL A 303 -35.39 4.75 -22.66
C VAL A 303 -35.51 4.64 -24.18
N ARG A 304 -34.46 4.13 -24.83
CA ARG A 304 -34.43 3.80 -26.26
C ARG A 304 -33.86 2.41 -26.44
N THR A 305 -34.61 1.55 -27.11
CA THR A 305 -34.16 0.20 -27.50
C THR A 305 -33.89 0.17 -29.00
N ILE A 306 -32.78 -0.44 -29.41
CA ILE A 306 -32.46 -0.74 -30.80
C ILE A 306 -32.29 -2.25 -30.89
N ILE A 307 -33.05 -2.90 -31.77
CA ILE A 307 -32.94 -4.34 -32.05
C ILE A 307 -32.33 -4.46 -33.43
N HIS A 308 -31.18 -5.11 -33.51
CA HIS A 308 -30.45 -5.36 -34.74
C HIS A 308 -30.93 -6.67 -35.37
N ASN A 309 -30.87 -6.78 -36.70
CA ASN A 309 -31.19 -8.01 -37.43
C ASN A 309 -32.59 -8.58 -37.13
N ILE A 310 -33.61 -7.73 -37.16
CA ILE A 310 -34.99 -8.20 -37.21
C ILE A 310 -35.14 -8.95 -38.54
N ASP A 311 -35.11 -10.28 -38.49
CA ASP A 311 -35.22 -11.15 -39.65
C ASP A 311 -36.62 -10.94 -40.24
N THR A 312 -36.72 -10.11 -41.28
CA THR A 312 -37.94 -9.96 -42.09
C THR A 312 -37.97 -11.09 -43.11
N LYS A 313 -38.13 -12.32 -42.63
CA LYS A 313 -38.65 -13.40 -43.49
C LYS A 313 -40.14 -13.45 -43.29
N ASP A 314 -40.82 -12.66 -44.12
CA ASP A 314 -42.24 -12.89 -44.41
C ASP A 314 -42.38 -14.24 -45.12
N GLU A 315 -43.31 -15.04 -44.60
CA GLU A 315 -44.11 -16.09 -45.27
C GLU A 315 -43.62 -16.65 -46.62
N GLU A 316 -43.08 -17.87 -46.57
CA GLU A 316 -43.28 -18.99 -47.52
C GLU A 316 -42.67 -20.20 -46.77
N ASP A 317 -43.42 -21.03 -46.05
CA ASP A 317 -44.31 -22.04 -46.63
C ASP A 317 -45.46 -22.41 -45.66
N LEU A 318 -46.69 -22.35 -46.19
CA LEU A 318 -47.85 -23.14 -45.77
C LEU A 318 -47.76 -24.55 -46.37
#